data_AF-A0A9E0VJV0-F1
#
_entry.id   AF-A0A9E0VJV0-F1
#
_cell.length_a   1.000
_cell.length_b   1.000
_cell.length_c   1.000
_cell.angle_alpha   90.00
_cell.angle_beta   90.00
_cell.angle_gamma   90.00
#
_symmetry.space_group_name_H-M   'P 1'
#
loop_
_entity.id
_entity.type
_entity.pdbx_description
1 polymer ?
#
loop_
_entity_poly.entity_id
_entity_poly.type
_entity_poly.pdbx_seq_one_letter_code
_entity_poly.pdbx_strand_id
1 'polypeptide(L)'
;MEPALQTAESAEIQKSLTLYVTETEPSPVEKRSFWKWVLVAVLALLLHVVGFYFSPHWFRPIPPPPVEVERIDPAKLAKLKNQWKQRSLLIDKTPGAPKQTEAEKKANAPTDANYESDRVRKVEHETRARVQDMNPGKSGNAKDRESAKKRPANPAKQTKIPLANLSNFKGLPVPGPRPEERTAEEETRGRPGETSDQFLGDRTVPEGAENMLNTAESVFYSFYSRMYEQIGPLWQSTVSERVYRKRPPPGEYVTFADVIFDADGNFEEARIERSSGIEEFDTAIPAAWRRIPRFPNPPRGLLQADGKIHMGWSFTVRIVEGAPFQYLPPERSY
;
A
#
# COMPACT_ATOMS: atom_id res chain seq x y z
N MET A 1 -38.19 -58.94 -29.16
CA MET A 1 -37.77 -60.07 -28.31
C MET A 1 -36.76 -59.57 -27.26
N GLU A 2 -37.04 -58.43 -26.63
CA GLU A 2 -36.06 -57.69 -25.82
C GLU A 2 -36.65 -56.91 -24.60
N PRO A 3 -37.62 -57.44 -23.83
CA PRO A 3 -37.92 -56.88 -22.50
C PRO A 3 -37.54 -57.78 -21.32
N ALA A 4 -36.92 -58.95 -21.54
CA ALA A 4 -36.69 -59.95 -20.48
C ALA A 4 -35.31 -59.87 -19.78
N LEU A 5 -34.33 -59.14 -20.34
CA LEU A 5 -32.97 -59.07 -19.78
C LEU A 5 -32.78 -57.95 -18.74
N GLN A 6 -33.64 -56.93 -18.74
CA GLN A 6 -33.45 -55.73 -17.89
C GLN A 6 -33.97 -55.91 -16.45
N THR A 7 -34.82 -56.90 -16.20
CA THR A 7 -35.38 -57.20 -14.88
C THR A 7 -34.45 -58.05 -14.01
N ALA A 8 -33.55 -58.84 -14.60
CA ALA A 8 -32.59 -59.64 -13.86
C ALA A 8 -31.46 -58.79 -13.23
N GLU A 9 -30.94 -57.82 -13.98
CA GLU A 9 -29.83 -56.96 -13.53
C GLU A 9 -30.26 -56.01 -12.40
N SER A 10 -31.51 -55.52 -12.44
CA SER A 10 -32.06 -54.65 -11.40
C SER A 10 -32.27 -55.35 -10.05
N ALA A 11 -32.55 -56.66 -10.05
CA ALA A 11 -32.73 -57.44 -8.83
C ALA A 11 -31.38 -57.77 -8.15
N GLU A 12 -30.31 -57.87 -8.92
CA GLU A 12 -28.97 -58.17 -8.41
C GLU A 12 -28.30 -56.92 -7.79
N ILE A 13 -28.58 -55.74 -8.35
CA ILE A 13 -28.15 -54.44 -7.77
C ILE A 13 -28.87 -54.16 -6.43
N GLN A 14 -30.15 -54.53 -6.29
CA GLN A 14 -30.87 -54.40 -5.01
C GLN A 14 -30.36 -55.36 -3.92
N LYS A 15 -29.89 -56.56 -4.31
CA LYS A 15 -29.28 -57.52 -3.38
C LYS A 15 -27.86 -57.12 -2.95
N SER A 16 -27.09 -56.44 -3.81
CA SER A 16 -25.76 -55.95 -3.42
C SER A 16 -25.83 -54.70 -2.53
N LEU A 17 -26.84 -53.84 -2.70
CA LEU A 17 -27.05 -52.67 -1.82
C LEU A 17 -27.53 -53.05 -0.41
N THR A 18 -28.23 -54.17 -0.23
CA THR A 18 -28.72 -54.61 1.10
C THR A 18 -27.66 -55.35 1.92
N LEU A 19 -26.56 -55.80 1.32
CA LEU A 19 -25.48 -56.51 2.03
C LEU A 19 -24.43 -55.60 2.69
N TYR A 20 -24.44 -54.30 2.41
CA TYR A 20 -23.47 -53.33 2.98
C TYR A 20 -23.98 -52.55 4.19
N VAL A 21 -25.21 -52.78 4.64
CA VAL A 21 -25.74 -52.17 5.87
C VAL A 21 -25.80 -53.24 6.95
N THR A 22 -24.65 -53.83 7.28
CA THR A 22 -24.49 -54.48 8.58
C THR A 22 -24.12 -53.40 9.57
N GLU A 23 -25.14 -52.96 10.29
CA GLU A 23 -25.07 -51.99 11.37
C GLU A 23 -24.10 -52.52 12.43
N THR A 24 -22.83 -52.11 12.33
CA THR A 24 -21.81 -52.44 13.30
C THR A 24 -22.15 -51.65 14.55
N GLU A 25 -22.82 -52.31 15.50
CA GLU A 25 -23.09 -51.73 16.80
C GLU A 25 -21.77 -51.20 17.39
N PRO A 26 -21.69 -49.89 17.69
CA PRO A 26 -20.43 -49.29 18.11
C PRO A 26 -19.96 -49.99 19.37
N SER A 27 -18.68 -50.35 19.39
CA SER A 27 -18.11 -51.13 20.47
C SER A 27 -18.33 -50.38 21.81
N PRO A 28 -18.46 -51.09 22.94
CA PRO A 28 -18.70 -50.44 24.25
C PRO A 28 -17.62 -49.41 24.62
N VAL A 29 -16.42 -49.50 24.04
CA VAL A 29 -15.35 -48.51 24.19
C VAL A 29 -15.65 -47.22 23.42
N GLU A 30 -16.19 -47.31 22.20
CA GLU A 30 -16.61 -46.15 21.39
C GLU A 30 -17.80 -45.43 22.00
N LYS A 31 -18.79 -46.17 22.53
CA LYS A 31 -19.94 -45.57 23.26
C LYS A 31 -19.47 -44.70 24.44
N ARG A 32 -18.39 -45.10 25.13
CA ARG A 32 -17.80 -44.34 26.26
C ARG A 32 -17.00 -43.11 25.79
N SER A 33 -16.39 -43.16 24.61
CA SER A 33 -15.67 -42.03 24.01
C SER A 33 -16.64 -40.97 23.48
N PHE A 34 -17.73 -41.38 22.83
CA PHE A 34 -18.76 -40.50 22.31
C PHE A 34 -19.37 -39.61 23.41
N TRP A 35 -19.69 -40.18 24.57
CA TRP A 35 -20.24 -39.42 25.69
C TRP A 35 -19.29 -38.36 26.26
N LYS A 36 -17.96 -38.57 26.18
CA LYS A 36 -16.99 -37.55 26.59
C LYS A 36 -17.05 -36.34 25.65
N TRP A 37 -17.15 -36.57 24.34
CA TRP A 37 -17.27 -35.51 23.36
C TRP A 37 -18.59 -34.75 23.47
N VAL A 38 -19.69 -35.45 23.73
CA VAL A 38 -20.99 -34.82 24.02
C VAL A 38 -20.88 -33.92 25.26
N LEU A 39 -20.24 -34.39 26.33
CA LEU A 39 -20.05 -33.60 27.55
C LEU A 39 -19.17 -32.36 27.32
N VAL A 40 -18.10 -32.47 26.53
CA VAL A 40 -17.26 -31.34 26.12
C VAL A 40 -18.05 -30.33 25.28
N ALA A 41 -18.86 -30.79 24.34
CA ALA A 41 -19.69 -29.92 23.50
C ALA A 41 -20.73 -29.15 24.33
N VAL A 42 -21.39 -29.82 25.28
CA VAL A 42 -22.35 -29.19 26.20
C VAL A 42 -21.65 -28.17 27.11
N LEU A 43 -20.46 -28.50 27.64
CA LEU A 43 -19.69 -27.57 28.46
C LEU A 43 -19.26 -26.33 27.66
N ALA A 44 -18.81 -26.52 26.42
CA ALA A 44 -18.42 -25.42 25.54
C ALA A 44 -19.61 -24.51 25.21
N LEU A 45 -20.80 -25.08 24.97
CA LEU A 45 -22.03 -24.33 24.74
C LEU A 45 -22.42 -23.52 25.98
N LEU A 46 -22.35 -24.11 27.17
CA LEU A 46 -22.59 -23.41 28.44
C LEU A 46 -21.62 -22.24 28.64
N LEU A 47 -20.33 -22.43 28.33
CA LEU A 47 -19.33 -21.37 28.42
C LEU A 47 -19.66 -20.20 27.47
N HIS A 48 -20.14 -20.46 26.26
CA HIS A 48 -20.56 -19.41 25.33
C HIS A 48 -21.80 -18.66 25.82
N VAL A 49 -22.78 -19.37 26.38
CA VAL A 49 -23.98 -18.74 26.97
C VAL A 49 -23.58 -17.85 28.15
N VAL A 50 -22.69 -18.33 29.04
CA VAL A 50 -22.15 -17.53 30.14
C VAL A 50 -21.37 -16.33 29.59
N GLY A 51 -20.50 -16.51 28.61
CA GLY A 51 -19.74 -15.42 27.99
C GLY A 51 -20.63 -14.37 27.29
N PHE A 52 -21.77 -14.79 26.74
CA PHE A 52 -22.73 -13.88 26.11
C PHE A 52 -23.53 -13.08 27.14
N TYR A 53 -24.04 -13.74 28.19
CA TYR A 53 -24.84 -13.08 29.24
C TYR A 53 -24.00 -12.28 30.24
N PHE A 54 -22.77 -12.72 30.52
CA PHE A 54 -21.81 -12.02 31.35
C PHE A 54 -20.78 -11.26 30.52
N SER A 55 -21.06 -10.98 29.25
CA SER A 55 -20.18 -10.19 28.38
C SER A 55 -19.78 -8.92 29.12
N PRO A 56 -18.52 -8.80 29.55
CA PRO A 56 -18.13 -7.75 30.46
C PRO A 56 -18.39 -6.42 29.77
N HIS A 57 -19.14 -5.57 30.46
CA HIS A 57 -19.49 -4.20 30.13
C HIS A 57 -18.32 -3.33 29.59
N TRP A 58 -17.08 -3.81 29.73
CA TRP A 58 -15.86 -3.32 29.09
C TRP A 58 -15.90 -3.22 27.56
N PHE A 59 -16.76 -3.97 26.86
CA PHE A 59 -16.90 -3.85 25.39
C PHE A 59 -17.93 -2.80 24.93
N ARG A 60 -18.54 -2.02 25.83
CA ARG A 60 -19.33 -0.87 25.38
C ARG A 60 -18.36 0.16 24.79
N PRO A 61 -18.53 0.56 23.52
CA PRO A 61 -17.72 1.64 22.95
C PRO A 61 -17.86 2.85 23.87
N ILE A 62 -16.73 3.39 24.31
CA ILE A 62 -16.70 4.64 25.09
C ILE A 62 -17.48 5.66 24.25
N PRO A 63 -18.56 6.28 24.78
CA PRO A 63 -19.29 7.28 24.03
C PRO A 63 -18.29 8.34 23.55
N PRO A 64 -18.36 8.78 22.29
CA PRO A 64 -17.43 9.77 21.78
C PRO A 64 -17.42 10.97 22.74
N PRO A 65 -16.23 11.51 23.08
CA PRO A 65 -16.18 12.69 23.92
C PRO A 65 -17.07 13.77 23.30
N PRO A 66 -17.84 14.52 24.10
CA PRO A 66 -18.70 15.57 23.57
C PRO A 66 -17.84 16.49 22.72
N VAL A 67 -18.29 16.72 21.47
CA VAL A 67 -17.62 17.64 20.55
C VAL A 67 -17.74 19.03 21.17
N GLU A 68 -16.65 19.49 21.78
CA GLU A 68 -16.55 20.83 22.33
C GLU A 68 -16.54 21.80 21.14
N VAL A 69 -17.71 22.31 20.81
CA VAL A 69 -17.87 23.34 19.78
C VAL A 69 -17.32 24.64 20.36
N GLU A 70 -16.00 24.84 20.21
CA GLU A 70 -15.36 26.12 20.52
C GLU A 70 -15.98 27.16 19.58
N ARG A 71 -16.84 28.03 20.13
CA ARG A 71 -17.40 29.16 19.39
C ARG A 71 -16.27 30.13 19.09
N ILE A 72 -15.69 30.02 17.91
CA ILE A 72 -14.67 30.95 17.43
C ILE A 72 -15.30 32.32 17.30
N ASP A 73 -14.76 33.30 18.03
CA ASP A 73 -15.12 34.72 17.90
C ASP A 73 -15.08 35.14 16.42
N PRO A 74 -16.14 35.77 15.88
CA PRO A 74 -16.17 36.24 14.49
C PRO A 74 -14.96 37.09 14.10
N ALA A 75 -14.36 37.85 15.03
CA ALA A 75 -13.14 38.62 14.77
C ALA A 75 -11.92 37.72 14.51
N LYS A 76 -11.80 36.62 15.26
CA LYS A 76 -10.72 35.62 15.09
C LYS A 76 -10.91 34.83 13.79
N LEU A 77 -12.17 34.55 13.42
CA LEU A 77 -12.52 33.90 12.15
C LEU A 77 -12.23 34.82 10.95
N ALA A 78 -12.47 36.13 11.07
CA ALA A 78 -12.10 37.11 10.05
C ALA A 78 -10.58 37.22 9.87
N LYS A 79 -9.80 37.22 10.97
CA LYS A 79 -8.33 37.19 10.91
C LYS A 79 -7.81 35.92 10.23
N LEU A 80 -8.36 34.75 10.57
CA LEU A 80 -8.01 33.49 9.91
C LEU A 80 -8.35 33.53 8.42
N LYS A 81 -9.54 34.02 8.03
CA LYS A 81 -9.90 34.18 6.62
C LYS A 81 -8.94 35.12 5.88
N ASN A 82 -8.52 36.22 6.49
CA ASN A 82 -7.56 37.15 5.88
C ASN A 82 -6.16 36.53 5.75
N GLN A 83 -5.71 35.80 6.77
CA GLN A 83 -4.43 35.08 6.73
C GLN A 83 -4.43 33.97 5.68
N TRP A 84 -5.56 33.27 5.53
CA TRP A 84 -5.74 32.26 4.48
C TRP A 84 -5.83 32.88 3.09
N LYS A 85 -6.52 34.01 2.93
CA LYS A 85 -6.50 34.78 1.66
C LYS A 85 -5.09 35.22 1.29
N GLN A 86 -4.30 35.67 2.27
CA GLN A 86 -2.89 36.04 2.07
C GLN A 86 -2.01 34.85 1.69
N ARG A 87 -2.27 33.65 2.25
CA ARG A 87 -1.53 32.43 1.91
C ARG A 87 -1.99 31.78 0.60
N SER A 88 -3.28 31.84 0.29
CA SER A 88 -3.84 31.33 -0.98
C SER A 88 -3.42 32.16 -2.19
N LEU A 89 -2.84 33.35 -1.97
CA LEU A 89 -2.27 34.20 -3.03
C LEU A 89 -0.92 33.67 -3.55
N LEU A 90 -0.35 32.60 -2.99
CA LEU A 90 0.80 31.90 -3.58
C LEU A 90 0.41 30.85 -4.63
N ILE A 91 -0.89 30.59 -4.81
CA ILE A 91 -1.41 29.82 -5.94
C ILE A 91 -2.12 30.82 -6.84
N ASP A 92 -1.42 31.28 -7.88
CA ASP A 92 -1.92 32.18 -8.92
C ASP A 92 -3.19 31.61 -9.59
N LYS A 93 -4.34 31.84 -8.95
CA LYS A 93 -5.68 31.68 -9.51
C LYS A 93 -6.34 33.05 -9.72
N THR A 94 -5.56 34.04 -10.14
CA THR A 94 -6.12 35.31 -10.62
C THR A 94 -6.72 35.06 -12.00
N PRO A 95 -8.06 35.05 -12.17
CA PRO A 95 -8.67 34.92 -13.48
C PRO A 95 -8.36 36.23 -14.23
N GLY A 96 -7.32 36.22 -15.07
CA GLY A 96 -6.80 37.41 -15.73
C GLY A 96 -5.34 37.75 -15.46
N ALA A 97 -4.58 36.93 -14.73
CA ALA A 97 -3.12 37.03 -14.80
C ALA A 97 -2.69 36.89 -16.27
N PRO A 98 -1.84 37.80 -16.80
CA PRO A 98 -1.40 37.73 -18.19
C PRO A 98 -0.82 36.33 -18.41
N LYS A 99 -1.32 35.63 -19.44
CA LYS A 99 -0.71 34.37 -19.88
C LYS A 99 0.77 34.70 -20.13
N GLN A 100 1.66 34.11 -19.33
CA GLN A 100 3.09 34.24 -19.55
C GLN A 100 3.37 33.94 -21.01
N THR A 101 4.11 34.84 -21.66
CA THR A 101 4.50 34.65 -23.05
C THR A 101 5.37 33.40 -23.18
N GLU A 102 5.37 32.73 -24.33
CA GLU A 102 6.24 31.55 -24.53
C GLU A 102 7.72 31.85 -24.26
N ALA A 103 8.14 33.09 -24.52
CA ALA A 103 9.49 33.56 -24.21
C ALA A 103 9.78 33.59 -22.69
N GLU A 104 8.84 34.11 -21.89
CA GLU A 104 8.96 34.10 -20.42
C GLU A 104 8.91 32.70 -19.84
N LYS A 105 8.05 31.83 -20.39
CA LYS A 105 8.00 30.41 -19.99
C LYS A 105 9.33 29.71 -20.21
N LYS A 106 9.94 29.90 -21.39
CA LYS A 106 11.26 29.33 -21.70
C LYS A 106 12.37 29.93 -20.85
N ALA A 107 12.32 31.24 -20.57
CA ALA A 107 13.30 31.92 -19.74
C ALA A 107 13.25 31.49 -18.27
N ASN A 108 12.05 31.16 -17.76
CA ASN A 108 11.83 30.74 -16.37
C ASN A 108 11.84 29.22 -16.17
N ALA A 109 12.03 28.42 -17.22
CA ALA A 109 12.13 26.98 -17.13
C ALA A 109 13.37 26.57 -16.31
N PRO A 110 13.23 25.78 -15.24
CA PRO A 110 14.38 25.21 -14.55
C PRO A 110 15.17 24.34 -15.53
N THR A 111 16.48 24.56 -15.61
CA THR A 111 17.38 23.79 -16.48
C THR A 111 17.58 22.36 -16.00
N ASP A 112 17.21 22.08 -14.75
CA ASP A 112 17.42 20.85 -13.98
C ASP A 112 16.10 20.25 -13.47
N ALA A 113 14.99 20.47 -14.17
CA ALA A 113 13.69 19.93 -13.77
C ALA A 113 13.65 18.41 -13.93
N ASN A 114 13.54 17.68 -12.82
CA ASN A 114 13.40 16.22 -12.80
C ASN A 114 11.96 15.74 -13.02
N TYR A 115 10.98 16.65 -12.94
CA TYR A 115 9.56 16.33 -13.00
C TYR A 115 8.87 17.05 -14.16
N GLU A 116 7.84 16.44 -14.72
CA GLU A 116 7.02 17.02 -15.79
C GLU A 116 5.66 17.46 -15.24
N SER A 117 5.12 18.58 -15.73
CA SER A 117 3.74 18.99 -15.46
C SER A 117 3.10 19.74 -16.62
N ASP A 118 1.84 20.15 -16.48
CA ASP A 118 1.13 20.95 -17.48
C ASP A 118 1.66 22.38 -17.61
N ARG A 119 2.50 22.82 -16.65
CA ARG A 119 3.07 24.16 -16.58
C ARG A 119 4.52 24.09 -16.15
N VAL A 120 5.27 25.14 -16.46
CA VAL A 120 6.59 25.34 -15.85
C VAL A 120 6.38 25.78 -14.40
N ARG A 121 7.02 25.10 -13.45
CA ARG A 121 7.11 25.53 -12.06
C ARG A 121 8.56 25.56 -11.64
N LYS A 122 8.97 26.68 -11.05
CA LYS A 122 10.27 26.82 -10.41
C LYS A 122 10.06 27.12 -8.92
N VAL A 123 10.72 26.33 -8.08
CA VAL A 123 10.72 26.45 -6.62
C VAL A 123 12.17 26.61 -6.16
N GLU A 124 12.41 27.43 -5.16
CA GLU A 124 13.76 27.65 -4.60
C GLU A 124 14.31 26.38 -3.93
N HIS A 125 13.44 25.64 -3.25
CA HIS A 125 13.76 24.39 -2.55
C HIS A 125 12.72 23.33 -2.89
N GLU A 126 13.18 22.24 -3.50
CA GLU A 126 12.30 21.11 -3.75
C GLU A 126 12.04 20.35 -2.46
N THR A 127 10.79 20.00 -2.21
CA THR A 127 10.39 19.14 -1.11
C THR A 127 9.33 18.15 -1.55
N ARG A 128 9.41 16.92 -1.06
CA ARG A 128 8.35 15.92 -1.19
C ARG A 128 7.53 15.86 0.08
N ALA A 129 6.22 15.80 -0.03
CA ALA A 129 5.33 15.67 1.11
C ALA A 129 5.67 14.38 1.86
N ARG A 130 5.85 14.50 3.18
CA ARG A 130 5.92 13.30 4.03
C ARG A 130 4.62 12.52 3.88
N VAL A 131 4.73 11.21 3.69
CA VAL A 131 3.61 10.27 3.79
C VAL A 131 2.90 10.50 5.11
N GLN A 132 1.72 11.11 5.06
CA GLN A 132 0.85 11.21 6.21
C GLN A 132 -0.01 9.95 6.20
N ASP A 133 0.12 9.12 7.24
CA ASP A 133 -0.83 8.06 7.51
C ASP A 133 -2.20 8.72 7.69
N MET A 134 -2.98 8.81 6.60
CA MET A 134 -4.38 9.21 6.66
C MET A 134 -5.13 8.06 7.29
N ASN A 135 -5.01 7.93 8.61
CA ASN A 135 -5.84 7.06 9.40
C ASN A 135 -7.01 7.92 9.91
N PRO A 136 -8.18 7.92 9.24
CA PRO A 136 -9.28 8.86 9.51
C PRO A 136 -9.97 8.68 10.88
N GLY A 137 -9.38 7.92 11.82
CA GLY A 137 -9.93 7.64 13.15
C GLY A 137 -9.08 8.10 14.34
N LYS A 138 -7.89 8.68 14.16
CA LYS A 138 -7.06 9.19 15.27
C LYS A 138 -6.51 10.58 14.95
N SER A 139 -7.41 11.56 14.92
CA SER A 139 -7.06 12.97 15.15
C SER A 139 -6.66 13.11 16.63
N GLY A 140 -5.45 12.65 16.95
CA GLY A 140 -4.78 12.98 18.21
C GLY A 140 -4.18 14.36 18.07
N ASN A 141 -4.63 15.29 18.92
CA ASN A 141 -4.16 16.66 19.02
C ASN A 141 -2.65 16.81 18.72
N ALA A 142 -2.32 17.57 17.67
CA ALA A 142 -0.96 17.94 17.31
C ALA A 142 -0.25 18.84 18.35
N LYS A 143 -0.90 19.15 19.49
CA LYS A 143 -0.33 19.94 20.59
C LYS A 143 0.43 19.12 21.64
N ASP A 144 0.34 17.79 21.66
CA ASP A 144 1.02 16.98 22.67
C ASP A 144 2.42 16.49 22.27
N ARG A 145 2.87 16.74 21.03
CA ARG A 145 4.20 16.29 20.56
C ARG A 145 5.33 17.30 20.73
N GLU A 146 5.05 18.56 21.03
CA GLU A 146 6.08 19.59 21.26
C GLU A 146 6.55 19.66 22.73
N SER A 147 5.83 18.99 23.64
CA SER A 147 6.10 18.99 25.09
C SER A 147 7.06 17.90 25.56
N ALA A 148 7.52 17.00 24.68
CA ALA A 148 8.45 15.92 25.05
C ALA A 148 9.92 16.36 25.15
N LYS A 149 10.23 17.64 24.95
CA LYS A 149 11.60 18.18 24.95
C LYS A 149 11.79 19.22 26.07
N LYS A 150 11.58 18.81 27.33
CA LYS A 150 12.16 19.40 28.56
C LYS A 150 11.55 18.71 29.80
N ARG A 151 12.13 17.59 30.23
CA ARG A 151 12.10 17.22 31.66
C ARG A 151 13.54 17.28 32.18
N PRO A 152 13.82 18.03 33.26
CA PRO A 152 15.14 18.01 33.88
C PRO A 152 15.41 16.63 34.49
N ALA A 153 16.61 16.12 34.25
CA ALA A 153 17.09 14.84 34.76
C ALA A 153 17.17 14.89 36.29
N ASN A 154 16.44 13.99 36.96
CA ASN A 154 16.63 13.68 38.37
C ASN A 154 17.63 12.51 38.44
N PRO A 155 18.79 12.62 39.12
CA PRO A 155 19.80 11.58 39.09
C PRO A 155 19.40 10.42 40.02
N ALA A 156 18.95 9.32 39.44
CA ALA A 156 18.78 8.06 40.16
C ALA A 156 20.16 7.45 40.44
N LYS A 157 20.46 7.23 41.73
CA LYS A 157 21.65 6.55 42.24
C LYS A 157 21.83 5.19 41.59
N GLN A 158 22.89 5.04 40.80
CA GLN A 158 23.39 3.73 40.36
C GLN A 158 24.18 3.08 41.49
N THR A 159 23.65 1.98 42.01
CA THR A 159 24.37 1.06 42.90
C THR A 159 25.46 0.38 42.08
N LYS A 160 26.72 0.74 42.34
CA LYS A 160 27.89 0.10 41.72
C LYS A 160 28.04 -1.32 42.29
N ILE A 161 27.86 -2.34 41.45
CA ILE A 161 28.36 -3.68 41.71
C ILE A 161 29.82 -3.68 41.24
N PRO A 162 30.82 -3.92 42.11
CA PRO A 162 32.22 -3.93 41.69
C PRO A 162 32.53 -5.19 40.88
N LEU A 163 32.70 -5.04 39.56
CA LEU A 163 33.17 -6.06 38.61
C LEU A 163 34.69 -6.37 38.76
N ALA A 164 35.23 -6.32 39.96
CA ALA A 164 36.66 -6.54 40.22
C ALA A 164 37.07 -8.03 40.30
N ASN A 165 36.16 -8.99 40.04
CA ASN A 165 36.43 -10.43 40.20
C ASN A 165 36.17 -11.28 38.94
N LEU A 166 36.21 -10.70 37.73
CA LEU A 166 36.08 -11.45 36.46
C LEU A 166 37.37 -11.49 35.62
N SER A 167 38.54 -11.23 36.22
CA SER A 167 39.83 -11.19 35.53
C SER A 167 40.47 -12.56 35.20
N ASN A 168 39.71 -13.67 35.26
CA ASN A 168 40.23 -15.01 34.93
C ASN A 168 39.67 -15.64 33.65
N PHE A 169 38.99 -14.87 32.77
CA PHE A 169 38.58 -15.37 31.45
C PHE A 169 39.55 -14.89 30.35
N LYS A 170 40.61 -15.67 30.13
CA LYS A 170 41.58 -15.48 29.06
C LYS A 170 41.08 -16.21 27.82
N GLY A 171 40.63 -15.49 26.78
CA GLY A 171 40.39 -16.11 25.46
C GLY A 171 39.27 -15.59 24.56
N LEU A 172 38.63 -14.45 24.82
CA LEU A 172 37.63 -13.89 23.91
C LEU A 172 38.14 -12.59 23.26
N PRO A 173 38.13 -12.47 21.92
CA PRO A 173 38.55 -11.25 21.23
C PRO A 173 37.59 -10.10 21.54
N VAL A 174 38.14 -8.97 22.00
CA VAL A 174 37.40 -7.73 22.22
C VAL A 174 37.06 -7.13 20.85
N PRO A 175 35.79 -6.93 20.46
CA PRO A 175 35.44 -6.25 19.23
C PRO A 175 35.84 -4.78 19.34
N GLY A 176 36.57 -4.27 18.35
CA GLY A 176 36.92 -2.86 18.25
C GLY A 176 35.68 -1.96 18.10
N PRO A 177 35.85 -0.63 18.28
CA PRO A 177 34.75 0.33 18.19
C PRO A 177 34.10 0.29 16.81
N ARG A 178 32.81 -0.04 16.79
CA ARG A 178 31.98 -0.15 15.59
C ARG A 178 31.75 1.27 15.02
N PRO A 179 31.99 1.53 13.72
CA PRO A 179 31.61 2.78 13.07
C PRO A 179 30.11 3.04 13.26
N GLU A 180 29.72 4.31 13.44
CA GLU A 180 28.33 4.74 13.69
C GLU A 180 27.34 4.03 12.77
N GLU A 181 26.66 3.05 13.34
CA GLU A 181 25.59 2.28 12.75
C GLU A 181 24.39 3.20 12.65
N ARG A 182 24.25 3.92 11.53
CA ARG A 182 22.95 4.49 11.13
C ARG A 182 21.98 3.32 11.14
N THR A 183 21.04 3.36 12.07
CA THR A 183 20.07 2.30 12.34
C THR A 183 19.32 1.91 11.06
N ALA A 184 19.70 0.78 10.47
CA ALA A 184 18.96 0.09 9.41
C ALA A 184 17.52 -0.31 9.83
N GLU A 185 17.19 -0.16 11.11
CA GLU A 185 15.84 -0.36 11.67
C GLU A 185 14.82 0.70 11.23
N GLU A 186 15.26 1.87 10.74
CA GLU A 186 14.33 2.87 10.19
C GLU A 186 13.99 2.61 8.72
N GLU A 187 14.78 1.79 8.03
CA GLU A 187 14.60 1.46 6.61
C GLU A 187 13.69 0.23 6.39
N THR A 188 13.52 -0.62 7.42
CA THR A 188 12.83 -1.92 7.33
C THR A 188 11.38 -1.92 7.82
N ARG A 189 10.89 -0.84 8.42
CA ARG A 189 9.46 -0.69 8.73
C ARG A 189 8.78 0.03 7.59
N GLY A 190 8.28 -0.73 6.63
CA GLY A 190 7.40 -0.23 5.57
C GLY A 190 6.32 0.67 6.16
N ARG A 191 6.38 1.97 5.82
CA ARG A 191 5.45 2.96 6.35
C ARG A 191 4.08 2.77 5.68
N PRO A 192 2.98 2.67 6.44
CA PRO A 192 1.64 2.51 5.89
C PRO A 192 1.15 3.77 5.14
N GLY A 193 1.67 4.01 3.94
CA GLY A 193 1.21 5.12 3.09
C GLY A 193 2.06 5.41 1.85
N GLU A 194 3.11 4.60 1.59
CA GLU A 194 3.89 4.62 0.34
C GLU A 194 3.07 4.18 -0.91
N THR A 195 1.78 3.88 -0.73
CA THR A 195 0.87 3.40 -1.79
C THR A 195 -0.11 4.48 -2.28
N SER A 196 0.04 5.74 -1.88
CA SER A 196 -0.83 6.81 -2.39
C SER A 196 -0.36 7.28 -3.77
N ASP A 197 -1.28 7.60 -4.69
CA ASP A 197 -0.96 8.11 -6.03
C ASP A 197 -0.13 9.41 -6.04
N GLN A 198 -0.07 10.11 -4.90
CA GLN A 198 0.72 11.34 -4.71
C GLN A 198 2.08 11.10 -4.04
N PHE A 199 2.42 9.82 -3.78
CA PHE A 199 3.69 9.47 -3.18
C PHE A 199 4.82 9.62 -4.20
N LEU A 200 5.86 10.35 -3.79
CA LEU A 200 7.08 10.50 -4.57
C LEU A 200 8.15 9.58 -3.97
N GLY A 201 8.50 8.53 -4.70
CA GLY A 201 9.50 7.53 -4.30
C GLY A 201 10.94 8.06 -4.30
N ASP A 202 11.19 9.20 -4.94
CA ASP A 202 12.51 9.82 -5.03
C ASP A 202 13.01 10.26 -3.65
N ARG A 203 14.06 9.58 -3.18
CA ARG A 203 14.69 9.86 -1.87
C ARG A 203 15.71 11.00 -1.94
N THR A 204 16.07 11.48 -3.12
CA THR A 204 17.01 12.60 -3.28
C THR A 204 16.36 13.94 -2.89
N VAL A 205 15.04 14.05 -3.05
CA VAL A 205 14.27 15.23 -2.65
C VAL A 205 13.97 15.19 -1.14
N PRO A 206 14.29 16.25 -0.39
CA PRO A 206 14.06 16.29 1.06
C PRO A 206 12.56 16.29 1.40
N GLU A 207 12.20 15.71 2.55
CA GLU A 207 10.81 15.70 3.01
C GLU A 207 10.36 17.09 3.51
N GLY A 208 9.16 17.50 3.12
CA GLY A 208 8.49 18.73 3.54
C GLY A 208 7.01 18.50 3.88
N ALA A 209 6.30 19.59 4.16
CA ALA A 209 4.87 19.56 4.47
C ALA A 209 4.01 19.31 3.20
N GLU A 210 4.51 19.67 2.03
CA GLU A 210 3.83 19.57 0.74
C GLU A 210 4.81 19.22 -0.38
N ASN A 211 4.27 18.76 -1.52
CA ASN A 211 5.04 18.50 -2.74
C ASN A 211 5.32 19.85 -3.43
N MET A 212 6.54 20.38 -3.26
CA MET A 212 7.05 21.52 -4.00
C MET A 212 8.17 21.02 -4.91
N LEU A 213 7.91 20.91 -6.21
CA LEU A 213 8.87 20.34 -7.16
C LEU A 213 9.10 21.33 -8.31
N ASN A 214 10.32 21.37 -8.83
CA ASN A 214 10.57 22.00 -10.12
C ASN A 214 9.96 21.11 -11.20
N THR A 215 9.15 21.72 -12.06
CA THR A 215 8.50 20.99 -13.16
C THR A 215 8.78 21.67 -14.49
N ALA A 216 9.11 20.85 -15.48
CA ALA A 216 9.13 21.24 -16.88
C ALA A 216 7.73 21.08 -17.48
N GLU A 217 7.34 22.00 -18.35
CA GLU A 217 6.11 21.86 -19.14
C GLU A 217 6.30 20.76 -20.19
N SER A 218 5.46 19.73 -20.14
CA SER A 218 5.47 18.63 -21.11
C SER A 218 4.19 18.64 -21.93
N VAL A 219 4.35 18.64 -23.26
CA VAL A 219 3.23 18.69 -24.22
C VAL A 219 2.26 17.51 -24.02
N PHE A 220 2.79 16.37 -23.57
CA PHE A 220 2.04 15.13 -23.42
C PHE A 220 1.64 14.83 -21.97
N TYR A 221 1.92 15.73 -21.03
CA TYR A 221 1.65 15.51 -19.60
C TYR A 221 0.20 15.10 -19.31
N SER A 222 -0.77 15.79 -19.93
CA SER A 222 -2.20 15.49 -19.73
C SER A 222 -2.61 14.09 -20.23
N PHE A 223 -1.89 13.55 -21.21
CA PHE A 223 -2.10 12.16 -21.65
C PHE A 223 -1.53 11.19 -20.62
N TYR A 224 -0.29 11.40 -20.18
CA TYR A 224 0.35 10.54 -19.17
C TYR A 224 -0.38 10.56 -17.82
N SER A 225 -0.85 11.72 -17.34
CA SER A 225 -1.62 11.81 -16.09
C SER A 225 -2.83 10.89 -16.10
N ARG A 226 -3.57 10.87 -17.22
CA ARG A 226 -4.74 9.99 -17.40
C ARG A 226 -4.35 8.52 -17.41
N MET A 227 -3.17 8.18 -17.94
CA MET A 227 -2.66 6.82 -17.90
C MET A 227 -2.34 6.39 -16.48
N TYR A 228 -1.59 7.21 -15.72
CA TYR A 228 -1.24 6.95 -14.32
C TYR A 228 -2.49 6.75 -13.45
N GLU A 229 -3.47 7.65 -13.59
CA GLU A 229 -4.76 7.59 -12.86
C GLU A 229 -5.52 6.29 -13.11
N GLN A 230 -5.41 5.72 -14.31
CA GLN A 230 -6.12 4.48 -14.68
C GLN A 230 -5.32 3.23 -14.33
N ILE A 231 -4.01 3.22 -14.56
CA ILE A 231 -3.18 2.02 -14.35
C ILE A 231 -2.89 1.74 -12.88
N GLY A 232 -2.69 2.77 -12.05
CA GLY A 232 -2.30 2.61 -10.64
C GLY A 232 -3.21 1.66 -9.85
N PRO A 233 -4.52 1.94 -9.76
CA PRO A 233 -5.47 1.08 -9.04
C PRO A 233 -5.59 -0.33 -9.63
N LEU A 234 -5.50 -0.47 -10.96
CA LEU A 234 -5.61 -1.75 -11.65
C LEU A 234 -4.37 -2.62 -11.41
N TRP A 235 -3.19 -2.03 -11.46
CA TRP A 235 -1.93 -2.66 -11.09
C TRP A 235 -1.98 -3.16 -9.64
N GLN A 236 -2.32 -2.28 -8.70
CA GLN A 236 -2.47 -2.63 -7.29
C GLN A 236 -3.39 -3.84 -7.11
N SER A 237 -4.59 -3.79 -7.70
CA SER A 237 -5.57 -4.86 -7.55
C SER A 237 -5.03 -6.19 -8.09
N THR A 238 -4.37 -6.16 -9.24
CA THR A 238 -3.93 -7.34 -9.98
C THR A 238 -2.72 -8.00 -9.31
N VAL A 239 -1.77 -7.21 -8.81
CA VAL A 239 -0.61 -7.71 -8.06
C VAL A 239 -1.04 -8.24 -6.70
N SER A 240 -1.91 -7.52 -6.00
CA SER A 240 -2.37 -7.94 -4.67
C SER A 240 -2.95 -9.34 -4.69
N GLU A 241 -3.84 -9.62 -5.65
CA GLU A 241 -4.46 -10.94 -5.84
C GLU A 241 -3.41 -12.04 -6.04
N ARG A 242 -2.34 -11.74 -6.80
CA ARG A 242 -1.29 -12.71 -7.12
C ARG A 242 -0.33 -12.94 -5.97
N VAL A 243 0.06 -11.89 -5.25
CA VAL A 243 0.87 -11.98 -4.04
C VAL A 243 0.14 -12.84 -2.99
N TYR A 244 -1.15 -12.62 -2.77
CA TYR A 244 -1.92 -13.41 -1.80
C TYR A 244 -2.02 -14.90 -2.19
N ARG A 245 -2.08 -15.22 -3.48
CA ARG A 245 -2.18 -16.60 -3.96
C ARG A 245 -0.86 -17.37 -3.88
N LYS A 246 0.24 -16.74 -4.28
CA LYS A 246 1.52 -17.44 -4.48
C LYS A 246 2.54 -17.21 -3.37
N ARG A 247 2.37 -16.16 -2.57
CA ARG A 247 3.28 -15.75 -1.49
C ARG A 247 4.75 -15.78 -1.93
N PRO A 248 5.12 -14.98 -2.94
CA PRO A 248 6.51 -14.86 -3.36
C PRO A 248 7.41 -14.47 -2.17
N PRO A 249 8.71 -14.85 -2.20
CA PRO A 249 9.62 -14.57 -1.11
C PRO A 249 9.79 -13.06 -0.88
N PRO A 250 10.26 -12.64 0.31
CA PRO A 250 10.63 -11.26 0.55
C PRO A 250 11.71 -10.79 -0.43
N GLY A 251 11.59 -9.57 -0.93
CA GLY A 251 12.47 -9.01 -1.94
C GLY A 251 11.90 -7.77 -2.63
N GLU A 252 12.73 -7.13 -3.44
CA GLU A 252 12.32 -6.07 -4.36
C GLU A 252 12.37 -6.59 -5.79
N TYR A 253 11.26 -6.42 -6.49
CA TYR A 253 11.01 -6.98 -7.81
C TYR A 253 10.67 -5.85 -8.76
N VAL A 254 11.45 -5.71 -9.83
CA VAL A 254 11.24 -4.67 -10.84
C VAL A 254 11.05 -5.33 -12.20
N THR A 255 9.94 -5.05 -12.85
CA THR A 255 9.66 -5.47 -14.23
C THR A 255 9.65 -4.24 -15.13
N PHE A 256 10.35 -4.30 -16.26
CA PHE A 256 10.32 -3.28 -17.30
C PHE A 256 9.50 -3.78 -18.49
N ALA A 257 8.61 -2.95 -19.01
CA ALA A 257 7.74 -3.29 -20.11
C ALA A 257 7.56 -2.13 -21.10
N ASP A 258 7.60 -2.44 -22.39
CA ASP A 258 7.15 -1.55 -23.46
C ASP A 258 5.65 -1.78 -23.70
N VAL A 259 4.85 -0.76 -23.41
CA VAL A 259 3.39 -0.80 -23.52
C VAL A 259 2.98 -0.09 -24.80
N ILE A 260 2.30 -0.84 -25.66
CA ILE A 260 2.00 -0.45 -27.04
C ILE A 260 0.52 -0.15 -27.20
N PHE A 261 0.22 1.02 -27.76
CA PHE A 261 -1.12 1.46 -28.10
C PHE A 261 -1.23 1.79 -29.58
N ASP A 262 -2.42 1.60 -30.14
CA ASP A 262 -2.70 2.05 -31.50
C ASP A 262 -2.94 3.58 -31.55
N ALA A 263 -3.09 4.11 -32.77
CA ALA A 263 -3.39 5.53 -33.01
C ALA A 263 -4.75 5.99 -32.47
N ASP A 264 -5.63 5.05 -32.13
CA ASP A 264 -6.92 5.32 -31.53
C ASP A 264 -6.84 5.35 -30.00
N GLY A 265 -5.77 4.83 -29.40
CA GLY A 265 -5.55 4.74 -27.95
C GLY A 265 -6.05 3.43 -27.36
N ASN A 266 -6.30 2.40 -28.17
CA ASN A 266 -6.56 1.05 -27.70
C ASN A 266 -5.25 0.38 -27.31
N PHE A 267 -5.28 -0.35 -26.20
CA PHE A 267 -4.16 -1.19 -25.78
C PHE A 267 -4.01 -2.37 -26.75
N GLU A 268 -2.83 -2.51 -27.35
CA GLU A 268 -2.51 -3.65 -28.21
C GLU A 268 -1.80 -4.75 -27.41
N GLU A 269 -0.65 -4.42 -26.83
CA GLU A 269 0.17 -5.37 -26.08
C GLU A 269 1.12 -4.69 -25.09
N ALA A 270 1.65 -5.47 -24.17
CA ALA A 270 2.76 -5.06 -23.31
C ALA A 270 3.88 -6.10 -23.46
N ARG A 271 5.03 -5.66 -23.96
CA ARG A 271 6.23 -6.49 -24.15
C ARG A 271 7.13 -6.35 -22.94
N ILE A 272 7.43 -7.46 -22.27
CA ILE A 272 8.35 -7.44 -21.13
C ILE A 272 9.78 -7.32 -21.65
N GLU A 273 10.43 -6.20 -21.38
CA GLU A 273 11.83 -5.96 -21.74
C GLU A 273 12.78 -6.56 -20.72
N ARG A 274 12.41 -6.49 -19.43
CA ARG A 274 13.16 -7.10 -18.34
C ARG A 274 12.20 -7.68 -17.31
N SER A 275 12.30 -8.99 -17.11
CA SER A 275 11.53 -9.74 -16.11
C SER A 275 12.00 -9.43 -14.69
N SER A 276 11.06 -9.47 -13.75
CA SER A 276 11.36 -9.45 -12.31
C SER A 276 11.88 -10.79 -11.75
N GLY A 277 11.83 -11.85 -12.56
CA GLY A 277 12.06 -13.23 -12.13
C GLY A 277 10.84 -13.90 -11.48
N ILE A 278 9.73 -13.18 -11.32
CA ILE A 278 8.45 -13.71 -10.83
C ILE A 278 7.40 -13.58 -11.94
N GLU A 279 7.02 -14.72 -12.53
CA GLU A 279 6.06 -14.77 -13.65
C GLU A 279 4.73 -14.10 -13.30
N GLU A 280 4.29 -14.22 -12.05
CA GLU A 280 3.07 -13.58 -11.58
C GLU A 280 3.12 -12.06 -11.66
N PHE A 281 4.28 -11.41 -11.49
CA PHE A 281 4.37 -9.95 -11.64
C PHE A 281 4.45 -9.55 -13.12
N ASP A 282 5.21 -10.29 -13.91
CA ASP A 282 5.38 -10.00 -15.33
C ASP A 282 4.07 -10.15 -16.10
N THR A 283 3.30 -11.21 -15.82
CA THR A 283 2.00 -11.44 -16.45
C THR A 283 0.86 -10.60 -15.84
N ALA A 284 1.11 -9.88 -14.74
CA ALA A 284 0.14 -8.94 -14.16
C ALA A 284 0.07 -7.63 -14.94
N ILE A 285 1.17 -7.22 -15.57
CA ILE A 285 1.25 -5.98 -16.37
C ILE A 285 0.26 -6.00 -17.54
N PRO A 286 0.34 -6.95 -18.50
CA PRO A 286 -0.61 -6.98 -19.61
C PRO A 286 -2.06 -7.23 -19.13
N ALA A 287 -2.24 -7.91 -17.99
CA ALA A 287 -3.55 -8.12 -17.40
C ALA A 287 -4.14 -6.81 -16.84
N ALA A 288 -3.34 -5.96 -16.22
CA ALA A 288 -3.77 -4.65 -15.73
C ALA A 288 -4.12 -3.71 -16.89
N TRP A 289 -3.25 -3.60 -17.90
CA TRP A 289 -3.47 -2.75 -19.06
C TRP A 289 -4.69 -3.16 -19.89
N ARG A 290 -4.94 -4.47 -20.07
CA ARG A 290 -6.11 -4.97 -20.82
C ARG A 290 -7.44 -4.60 -20.17
N ARG A 291 -7.47 -4.26 -18.88
CA ARG A 291 -8.69 -3.81 -18.17
C ARG A 291 -8.98 -2.34 -18.39
N ILE A 292 -8.02 -1.59 -18.92
CA ILE A 292 -8.19 -0.17 -19.20
C ILE A 292 -8.97 -0.02 -20.51
N PRO A 293 -10.04 0.79 -20.55
CA PRO A 293 -10.72 1.11 -21.79
C PRO A 293 -9.79 1.90 -22.73
N ARG A 294 -10.23 2.10 -23.96
CA ARG A 294 -9.54 3.00 -24.90
C ARG A 294 -9.22 4.36 -24.26
N PHE A 295 -7.97 4.82 -24.39
CA PHE A 295 -7.58 6.18 -24.01
C PHE A 295 -8.08 7.20 -25.03
N PRO A 296 -8.92 8.18 -24.66
CA PRO A 296 -9.45 9.13 -25.62
C PRO A 296 -8.39 10.16 -26.03
N ASN A 297 -8.38 10.50 -27.32
CA ASN A 297 -7.49 11.51 -27.92
C ASN A 297 -6.00 11.27 -27.61
N PRO A 298 -5.42 10.15 -28.08
CA PRO A 298 -3.98 9.96 -28.01
C PRO A 298 -3.28 11.08 -28.82
N PRO A 299 -2.21 11.70 -28.27
CA PRO A 299 -1.51 12.76 -28.96
C PRO A 299 -0.76 12.20 -30.17
N ARG A 300 -1.08 12.71 -31.36
CA ARG A 300 -0.47 12.25 -32.63
C ARG A 300 1.06 12.38 -32.67
N GLY A 301 1.61 13.32 -31.89
CA GLY A 301 3.07 13.50 -31.78
C GLY A 301 3.80 12.36 -31.05
N LEU A 302 3.09 11.45 -30.38
CA LEU A 302 3.66 10.25 -29.78
C LEU A 302 3.65 9.04 -30.73
N LEU A 303 3.00 9.14 -31.89
CA LEU A 303 2.98 8.05 -32.87
C LEU A 303 4.37 7.90 -33.48
N GLN A 304 4.89 6.68 -33.45
CA GLN A 304 6.11 6.31 -34.13
C GLN A 304 5.84 6.02 -35.62
N ALA A 305 6.90 5.68 -36.35
CA ALA A 305 6.84 5.44 -37.80
C ALA A 305 5.90 4.28 -38.19
N ASP A 306 5.64 3.35 -37.26
CA ASP A 306 4.72 2.23 -37.42
C ASP A 306 3.25 2.60 -37.12
N GLY A 307 2.98 3.85 -36.74
CA GLY A 307 1.66 4.33 -36.39
C GLY A 307 1.20 3.92 -34.99
N LYS A 308 2.11 3.48 -34.12
CA LYS A 308 1.81 3.07 -32.74
C LYS A 308 2.49 3.98 -31.72
N ILE A 309 1.98 3.96 -30.51
CA ILE A 309 2.58 4.64 -29.37
C ILE A 309 3.27 3.59 -28.51
N HIS A 310 4.59 3.71 -28.40
CA HIS A 310 5.43 2.90 -27.52
C HIS A 310 5.79 3.70 -26.28
N MET A 311 5.67 3.07 -25.12
CA MET A 311 5.96 3.69 -23.84
C MET A 311 6.61 2.68 -22.92
N GLY A 312 7.83 2.98 -22.47
CA GLY A 312 8.51 2.22 -21.44
C GLY A 312 7.90 2.48 -20.06
N TRP A 313 7.69 1.41 -19.29
CA TRP A 313 7.20 1.45 -17.92
C TRP A 313 8.02 0.52 -17.03
N SER A 314 8.26 0.95 -15.79
CA SER A 314 8.80 0.14 -14.71
C SER A 314 7.76 -0.08 -13.63
N PHE A 315 7.65 -1.33 -13.18
CA PHE A 315 6.72 -1.77 -12.15
C PHE A 315 7.51 -2.37 -10.99
N THR A 316 7.42 -1.74 -9.82
CA THR A 316 8.17 -2.16 -8.63
C THR A 316 7.25 -2.71 -7.54
N VAL A 317 7.54 -3.92 -7.10
CA VAL A 317 6.87 -4.60 -5.98
C VAL A 317 7.91 -4.90 -4.91
N ARG A 318 7.63 -4.48 -3.67
CA ARG A 318 8.49 -4.76 -2.51
C ARG A 318 7.74 -5.61 -1.51
N ILE A 319 8.32 -6.75 -1.17
CA ILE A 319 7.78 -7.68 -0.17
C ILE A 319 8.74 -7.69 1.01
N VAL A 320 8.23 -7.23 2.16
CA VAL A 320 8.99 -7.19 3.40
C VAL A 320 8.53 -8.34 4.29
N GLU A 321 9.47 -9.00 4.96
CA GLU A 321 9.17 -10.12 5.85
C GLU A 321 8.27 -9.66 7.02
N GLY A 322 7.17 -10.37 7.24
CA GLY A 322 6.23 -10.08 8.34
C GLY A 322 5.38 -8.81 8.16
N ALA A 323 5.51 -8.09 7.05
CA ALA A 323 4.72 -6.91 6.71
C ALA A 323 3.84 -7.16 5.47
N PRO A 324 2.76 -6.37 5.28
CA PRO A 324 2.03 -6.40 4.01
C PRO A 324 2.97 -6.03 2.86
N PHE A 325 2.75 -6.63 1.69
CA PHE A 325 3.48 -6.23 0.48
C PHE A 325 3.22 -4.74 0.19
N GLN A 326 4.25 -4.08 -0.31
CA GLN A 326 4.22 -2.72 -0.80
C GLN A 326 4.36 -2.76 -2.32
N TYR A 327 3.69 -1.85 -3.00
CA TYR A 327 3.88 -1.64 -4.42
C TYR A 327 4.12 -0.14 -4.62
N LEU A 328 4.92 0.19 -5.62
CA LEU A 328 5.06 1.57 -6.07
C LEU A 328 4.09 1.80 -7.24
N PRO A 329 3.57 3.02 -7.41
CA PRO A 329 2.89 3.40 -8.63
C PRO A 329 3.78 3.04 -9.84
N PRO A 330 3.20 2.55 -10.95
CA PRO A 330 3.96 2.34 -12.17
C PRO A 330 4.64 3.64 -12.60
N GLU A 331 5.91 3.59 -12.96
CA GLU A 331 6.69 4.73 -13.40
C GLU A 331 7.04 4.57 -14.88
N ARG A 332 7.06 5.68 -15.62
CA ARG A 332 7.42 5.69 -17.04
C ARG A 332 8.95 5.72 -17.17
N SER A 333 9.53 4.75 -17.86
CA SER A 333 10.98 4.63 -18.08
C SER A 333 11.37 5.05 -19.50
N TYR A 334 12.41 5.89 -19.64
CA TYR A 334 13.04 6.25 -20.93
C TYR A 334 14.49 5.81 -20.98
#